data_AF-A0A8D9EU19-F1
#
_entry.id   AF-A0A8D9EU19-F1
#
_cell.length_a   1.000
_cell.length_b   1.000
_cell.length_c   1.000
_cell.angle_alpha   90.00
_cell.angle_beta   90.00
_cell.angle_gamma   90.00
#
_symmetry.space_group_name_H-M   'P 1'
#
loop_
_entity.id
_entity.type
_entity.pdbx_description
1 polymer ?
#
loop_
_entity_poly.entity_id
_entity_poly.type
_entity_poly.pdbx_seq_one_letter_code
_entity_poly.pdbx_strand_id
1 'polypeptide(L)'
;MFPVKFLFGQRKTHELELLKICKGPEMCGMSLSNLLNSYALNFPFFFQRSNTPRSRSPRSPAKTLQSSSNSPIVFESRISELEAQLTKAKVELKNAVEEANQLRLKLTEPSDQVAAEMLKKIESLQAEKEDLNETLTKMQGLILQFREKEASALQKVKRSLDIVDQAQFEKGQAEQEMRRMISELERAHEKHRDSLQEQSKLRIEAEKRYSAQAEKLSQELQDQWDTASKLGLEVEKLRRVETEVRRELMQKNNTIEELKRELNNKTCSLQNEALNANSERESLEQELSNAKLSIERLERTQRQEAARTQAELSSYKQRLDRADADLLHSRKENIRLTEQIANLEKELQLARLSSDDREDILQDSKKDKELTSLIMDMDAKHGKRWRDYKII
;
A
#
# COMPACT_ATOMS: atom_id res chain seq x y z
N MET A 1 28.93 -11.17 5.86
CA MET A 1 30.03 -10.31 6.32
C MET A 1 29.42 -9.14 7.08
N PHE A 2 29.84 -8.91 8.32
CA PHE A 2 29.38 -7.82 9.20
C PHE A 2 30.16 -6.51 8.87
N PRO A 3 29.72 -5.28 9.24
CA PRO A 3 29.36 -4.90 10.62
C PRO A 3 28.14 -3.97 10.83
N VAL A 4 27.84 -3.73 12.12
CA VAL A 4 26.73 -2.93 12.66
C VAL A 4 27.26 -1.71 13.43
N LYS A 5 26.52 -0.58 13.37
CA LYS A 5 26.48 0.52 14.36
C LYS A 5 25.02 1.00 14.40
N PHE A 6 24.26 1.11 15.49
CA PHE A 6 24.49 1.17 16.94
C PHE A 6 24.95 2.52 17.53
N LEU A 7 23.95 3.32 17.91
CA LEU A 7 23.89 4.35 18.97
C LEU A 7 22.49 4.13 19.58
N PHE A 8 22.24 3.73 20.82
CA PHE A 8 22.91 3.92 22.12
C PHE A 8 22.78 5.34 22.69
N GLY A 9 21.68 5.57 23.42
CA GLY A 9 21.55 6.64 24.41
C GLY A 9 21.41 6.01 25.80
N GLN A 10 22.26 6.37 26.76
CA GLN A 10 22.15 5.95 28.15
C GLN A 10 21.68 7.10 29.06
N ARG A 11 20.96 6.75 30.12
CA ARG A 11 21.51 6.95 31.47
C ARG A 11 20.90 5.99 32.49
N LYS A 12 21.72 5.57 33.45
CA LYS A 12 21.35 4.81 34.65
C LYS A 12 21.23 5.75 35.85
N THR A 13 20.54 5.31 36.88
CA THR A 13 20.98 5.46 38.28
C THR A 13 20.64 4.18 39.07
N HIS A 14 21.58 3.71 39.89
CA HIS A 14 21.32 2.84 41.04
C HIS A 14 20.99 3.79 42.25
N GLU A 15 20.71 3.45 43.51
CA GLU A 15 21.03 2.35 44.44
C GLU A 15 19.78 2.10 45.36
N LEU A 16 19.48 0.93 45.95
CA LEU A 16 20.16 0.11 46.98
C LEU A 16 20.10 0.68 48.43
N GLU A 17 20.13 -0.23 49.43
CA GLU A 17 20.12 0.01 50.90
C GLU A 17 18.77 0.46 51.56
N LEU A 18 18.42 0.18 52.83
CA LEU A 18 18.95 -0.77 53.85
C LEU A 18 17.90 -1.15 54.96
N LEU A 19 18.17 -2.28 55.64
CA LEU A 19 17.83 -2.74 57.02
C LEU A 19 16.65 -2.19 57.89
N LYS A 20 15.80 -3.14 58.34
CA LYS A 20 15.47 -3.55 59.74
C LYS A 20 14.98 -2.58 60.87
N ILE A 21 13.98 -3.11 61.61
CA ILE A 21 13.79 -3.17 63.09
C ILE A 21 12.91 -2.13 63.84
N CYS A 22 11.81 -2.67 64.39
CA CYS A 22 11.08 -2.45 65.67
C CYS A 22 10.81 -1.05 66.28
N LYS A 23 9.54 -0.86 66.70
CA LYS A 23 9.13 -0.49 68.08
C LYS A 23 7.64 -0.78 68.37
N GLY A 24 7.33 -1.21 69.60
CA GLY A 24 6.00 -1.13 70.25
C GLY A 24 5.99 0.03 71.28
N PRO A 25 5.22 0.01 72.41
CA PRO A 25 4.43 -1.08 73.04
C PRO A 25 2.90 -0.77 72.97
N GLU A 26 1.91 -1.07 73.84
CA GLU A 26 1.74 -1.60 75.23
C GLU A 26 0.49 -2.52 75.33
N MET A 27 0.25 -3.44 76.29
CA MET A 27 0.86 -3.87 77.58
C MET A 27 0.10 -3.62 78.92
N CYS A 28 -1.24 -3.71 78.97
CA CYS A 28 -2.01 -3.89 80.23
C CYS A 28 -3.23 -4.82 79.99
N GLY A 29 -3.73 -5.70 80.87
CA GLY A 29 -3.50 -5.99 82.30
C GLY A 29 -4.87 -6.10 83.01
N MET A 30 -5.15 -6.95 84.00
CA MET A 30 -4.31 -7.85 84.82
C MET A 30 -5.05 -9.14 85.24
N SER A 31 -4.30 -10.08 85.83
CA SER A 31 -4.80 -11.25 86.58
C SER A 31 -5.06 -10.92 88.06
N LEU A 32 -5.66 -11.89 88.78
CA LEU A 32 -5.61 -12.24 90.23
C LEU A 32 -7.04 -12.55 90.74
N SER A 33 -7.38 -13.54 91.57
CA SER A 33 -6.78 -14.76 92.18
C SER A 33 -7.55 -14.97 93.49
N ASN A 34 -7.80 -16.21 93.95
CA ASN A 34 -7.91 -16.59 95.38
C ASN A 34 -8.02 -18.12 95.47
N LEU A 35 -7.06 -18.80 96.12
CA LEU A 35 -7.06 -19.23 97.53
C LEU A 35 -8.16 -20.28 97.84
N LEU A 36 -7.81 -21.57 98.01
CA LEU A 36 -7.18 -22.22 99.18
C LEU A 36 -8.11 -22.41 100.38
N ASN A 37 -8.36 -23.68 100.75
CA ASN A 37 -8.00 -24.16 102.10
C ASN A 37 -7.96 -25.70 102.23
N SER A 38 -7.42 -26.20 103.35
CA SER A 38 -7.25 -27.64 103.66
C SER A 38 -7.21 -27.90 105.19
N TYR A 39 -7.38 -29.17 105.60
CA TYR A 39 -7.12 -29.78 106.92
C TYR A 39 -7.98 -29.40 108.16
N ALA A 40 -8.75 -30.40 108.65
CA ALA A 40 -8.96 -30.82 110.06
C ALA A 40 -9.85 -32.10 110.01
N LEU A 41 -9.67 -33.23 110.70
CA LEU A 41 -9.10 -33.63 112.00
C LEU A 41 -9.87 -33.14 113.25
N ASN A 42 -10.77 -33.97 113.79
CA ASN A 42 -10.60 -34.64 115.10
C ASN A 42 -11.74 -35.63 115.50
N PHE A 43 -11.41 -36.56 116.41
CA PHE A 43 -12.30 -37.42 117.24
C PHE A 43 -12.65 -36.63 118.56
N PRO A 44 -13.08 -37.16 119.76
CA PRO A 44 -13.28 -38.56 120.23
C PRO A 44 -14.50 -38.89 121.17
N PHE A 45 -14.77 -40.20 121.38
CA PHE A 45 -15.29 -40.85 122.62
C PHE A 45 -16.69 -40.41 123.20
N PHE A 46 -17.27 -40.91 124.33
CA PHE A 46 -16.84 -41.77 125.46
C PHE A 46 -18.02 -42.65 126.01
N PHE A 47 -17.83 -43.97 126.18
CA PHE A 47 -18.39 -44.83 127.28
C PHE A 47 -19.95 -44.98 127.50
N GLN A 48 -20.48 -45.84 128.39
CA GLN A 48 -19.92 -46.95 129.22
C GLN A 48 -20.94 -48.11 129.35
N ARG A 49 -20.47 -49.28 129.81
CA ARG A 49 -21.25 -50.47 130.19
C ARG A 49 -21.41 -50.59 131.72
N SER A 50 -22.44 -51.33 132.15
CA SER A 50 -22.45 -52.26 133.33
C SER A 50 -23.17 -51.90 134.65
N ASN A 51 -23.75 -52.97 135.20
CA ASN A 51 -23.91 -53.36 136.62
C ASN A 51 -25.18 -53.03 137.45
N THR A 52 -25.47 -54.03 138.30
CA THR A 52 -26.56 -54.26 139.27
C THR A 52 -25.99 -53.96 140.70
N PRO A 53 -26.47 -54.45 141.90
CA PRO A 53 -27.56 -55.40 142.24
C PRO A 53 -28.32 -55.20 143.62
N ARG A 54 -29.15 -56.21 144.01
CA ARG A 54 -29.56 -56.63 145.40
C ARG A 54 -30.54 -55.72 146.20
N SER A 55 -31.23 -56.15 147.29
CA SER A 55 -31.74 -57.46 147.81
C SER A 55 -32.44 -57.29 149.21
N ARG A 56 -33.13 -58.35 149.73
CA ARG A 56 -33.81 -58.57 151.07
C ARG A 56 -35.34 -58.28 151.10
N SER A 57 -36.33 -59.07 151.61
CA SER A 57 -36.53 -60.19 152.60
C SER A 57 -36.96 -59.76 154.04
N PRO A 58 -37.56 -60.57 154.96
CA PRO A 58 -38.50 -61.75 154.90
C PRO A 58 -39.55 -61.89 156.09
N ARG A 59 -40.27 -63.06 156.21
CA ARG A 59 -40.84 -63.80 157.43
C ARG A 59 -42.35 -63.79 157.84
N SER A 60 -42.83 -64.93 158.41
CA SER A 60 -44.12 -65.15 159.17
C SER A 60 -44.21 -66.57 159.84
N PRO A 61 -44.90 -66.80 161.02
CA PRO A 61 -45.14 -68.18 161.55
C PRO A 61 -46.37 -68.50 162.51
N ALA A 62 -47.28 -69.40 162.09
CA ALA A 62 -47.82 -70.61 162.80
C ALA A 62 -48.70 -70.65 164.12
N LYS A 63 -49.30 -71.86 164.36
CA LYS A 63 -49.91 -72.52 165.59
C LYS A 63 -51.46 -72.49 165.81
N THR A 64 -52.15 -73.40 166.58
CA THR A 64 -51.99 -74.85 166.99
C THR A 64 -53.23 -75.45 167.74
N LEU A 65 -53.90 -76.50 167.20
CA LEU A 65 -54.70 -77.62 167.84
C LEU A 65 -55.76 -77.28 168.97
N GLN A 66 -56.43 -78.16 169.77
CA GLN A 66 -56.42 -79.64 170.03
C GLN A 66 -57.71 -80.22 170.71
N SER A 67 -58.15 -81.46 170.35
CA SER A 67 -59.03 -82.42 171.14
C SER A 67 -60.48 -81.96 171.49
N SER A 68 -61.45 -82.73 172.05
CA SER A 68 -61.66 -84.12 172.59
C SER A 68 -63.20 -84.46 172.50
N SER A 69 -63.86 -85.58 172.92
CA SER A 69 -63.62 -87.03 173.18
C SER A 69 -64.97 -87.75 173.56
N ASN A 70 -64.95 -89.06 173.96
CA ASN A 70 -65.96 -89.82 174.78
C ASN A 70 -66.99 -90.80 174.12
N SER A 71 -67.49 -91.75 174.96
CA SER A 71 -68.59 -92.76 174.84
C SER A 71 -68.48 -93.97 173.88
N PRO A 72 -68.94 -95.20 174.28
CA PRO A 72 -68.32 -96.45 173.80
C PRO A 72 -68.66 -96.87 172.36
N ILE A 73 -69.93 -96.80 171.97
CA ILE A 73 -70.41 -97.33 170.65
C ILE A 73 -69.93 -96.46 169.47
N VAL A 74 -69.49 -95.23 169.73
CA VAL A 74 -69.05 -94.28 168.69
C VAL A 74 -67.63 -94.60 168.19
N PHE A 75 -66.79 -95.27 169.00
CA PHE A 75 -65.38 -95.47 168.68
C PHE A 75 -65.14 -96.39 167.48
N GLU A 76 -65.94 -97.43 167.27
CA GLU A 76 -65.74 -98.40 166.18
C GLU A 76 -66.08 -97.79 164.80
N SER A 77 -67.09 -96.92 164.77
CA SER A 77 -67.38 -96.03 163.63
C SER A 77 -66.24 -95.03 163.41
N ARG A 78 -65.73 -94.41 164.48
CA ARG A 78 -64.63 -93.43 164.41
C ARG A 78 -63.28 -94.05 164.00
N ILE A 79 -63.02 -95.32 164.32
CA ILE A 79 -61.87 -96.09 163.83
C ILE A 79 -61.98 -96.23 162.31
N SER A 80 -63.12 -96.72 161.80
CA SER A 80 -63.36 -96.87 160.36
C SER A 80 -63.24 -95.53 159.60
N GLU A 81 -63.75 -94.43 160.17
CA GLU A 81 -63.65 -93.09 159.59
C GLU A 81 -62.20 -92.57 159.55
N LEU A 82 -61.44 -92.75 160.64
CA LEU A 82 -60.04 -92.31 160.73
C LEU A 82 -59.11 -93.15 159.85
N GLU A 83 -59.37 -94.45 159.69
CA GLU A 83 -58.61 -95.30 158.78
C GLU A 83 -58.89 -94.94 157.31
N ALA A 84 -60.14 -94.64 156.95
CA ALA A 84 -60.48 -94.13 155.62
C ALA A 84 -59.80 -92.79 155.33
N GLN A 85 -59.80 -91.85 156.30
CA GLN A 85 -59.09 -90.57 156.19
C GLN A 85 -57.57 -90.74 156.10
N LEU A 86 -56.98 -91.65 156.89
CA LEU A 86 -55.55 -91.97 156.82
C LEU A 86 -55.18 -92.59 155.46
N THR A 87 -56.03 -93.43 154.88
CA THR A 87 -55.79 -94.07 153.59
C THR A 87 -55.88 -93.03 152.46
N LYS A 88 -56.90 -92.16 152.50
CA LYS A 88 -57.02 -91.03 151.55
C LYS A 88 -55.81 -90.10 151.61
N ALA A 89 -55.41 -89.67 152.82
CA ALA A 89 -54.25 -88.81 153.01
C ALA A 89 -52.93 -89.46 152.56
N LYS A 90 -52.77 -90.79 152.71
CA LYS A 90 -51.61 -91.54 152.18
C LYS A 90 -51.58 -91.55 150.65
N VAL A 91 -52.72 -91.67 149.98
CA VAL A 91 -52.80 -91.60 148.52
C VAL A 91 -52.54 -90.18 148.02
N GLU A 92 -53.16 -89.17 148.64
CA GLU A 92 -52.94 -87.76 148.28
C GLU A 92 -51.47 -87.34 148.50
N LEU A 93 -50.82 -87.77 149.58
CA LEU A 93 -49.39 -87.54 149.81
C LEU A 93 -48.51 -88.26 148.78
N LYS A 94 -48.85 -89.50 148.38
CA LYS A 94 -48.10 -90.24 147.36
C LYS A 94 -48.21 -89.56 145.98
N ASN A 95 -49.42 -89.13 145.59
CA ASN A 95 -49.64 -88.36 144.37
C ASN A 95 -48.84 -87.05 144.38
N ALA A 96 -48.87 -86.30 145.49
CA ALA A 96 -48.12 -85.04 145.63
C ALA A 96 -46.59 -85.26 145.56
N VAL A 97 -46.07 -86.37 146.08
CA VAL A 97 -44.65 -86.75 145.96
C VAL A 97 -44.30 -87.17 144.53
N GLU A 98 -45.20 -87.85 143.81
CA GLU A 98 -44.98 -88.21 142.40
C GLU A 98 -45.05 -86.98 141.48
N GLU A 99 -45.96 -86.05 141.74
CA GLU A 99 -46.08 -84.77 141.03
C GLU A 99 -44.86 -83.86 141.29
N ALA A 100 -44.39 -83.76 142.54
CA ALA A 100 -43.17 -83.04 142.89
C ALA A 100 -41.90 -83.62 142.21
N ASN A 101 -41.84 -84.95 142.05
CA ASN A 101 -40.75 -85.60 141.32
C ASN A 101 -40.83 -85.36 139.80
N GLN A 102 -42.03 -85.37 139.21
CA GLN A 102 -42.21 -85.00 137.79
C GLN A 102 -41.80 -83.54 137.53
N LEU A 103 -42.10 -82.60 138.44
CA LEU A 103 -41.68 -81.21 138.34
C LEU A 103 -40.17 -81.03 138.51
N ARG A 104 -39.51 -81.80 139.39
CA ARG A 104 -38.04 -81.83 139.45
C ARG A 104 -37.41 -82.35 138.15
N LEU A 105 -38.00 -83.37 137.52
CA LEU A 105 -37.47 -83.90 136.25
C LEU A 105 -37.53 -82.85 135.14
N LYS A 106 -38.66 -82.13 135.01
CA LYS A 106 -38.85 -81.04 134.03
C LYS A 106 -37.97 -79.80 134.26
N LEU A 107 -37.40 -79.63 135.45
CA LEU A 107 -36.44 -78.57 135.77
C LEU A 107 -34.97 -78.98 135.55
N THR A 108 -34.72 -80.15 134.96
CA THR A 108 -33.36 -80.69 134.73
C THR A 108 -33.04 -80.92 133.24
N GLU A 109 -33.67 -80.16 132.33
CA GLU A 109 -33.18 -80.02 130.95
C GLU A 109 -32.20 -78.82 130.83
N PRO A 110 -31.09 -78.94 130.07
CA PRO A 110 -30.07 -77.91 129.99
C PRO A 110 -30.46 -76.75 129.06
N SER A 111 -30.11 -75.52 129.46
CA SER A 111 -30.53 -74.28 128.80
C SER A 111 -29.83 -73.98 127.46
N ASP A 112 -28.89 -74.81 127.01
CA ASP A 112 -27.90 -74.45 125.98
C ASP A 112 -28.42 -74.63 124.54
N GLN A 113 -29.36 -75.54 124.31
CA GLN A 113 -29.88 -75.86 122.97
C GLN A 113 -30.53 -74.64 122.28
N VAL A 114 -31.38 -73.92 123.02
CA VAL A 114 -32.18 -72.79 122.51
C VAL A 114 -31.30 -71.56 122.21
N ALA A 115 -30.20 -71.39 122.95
CA ALA A 115 -29.23 -70.34 122.68
C ALA A 115 -28.50 -70.58 121.34
N ALA A 116 -28.16 -71.84 121.03
CA ALA A 116 -27.48 -72.21 119.78
C ALA A 116 -28.36 -71.98 118.53
N GLU A 117 -29.67 -72.19 118.61
CA GLU A 117 -30.58 -71.92 117.48
C GLU A 117 -30.78 -70.42 117.24
N MET A 118 -30.90 -69.61 118.31
CA MET A 118 -30.92 -68.15 118.17
C MET A 118 -29.61 -67.60 117.61
N LEU A 119 -28.45 -68.13 118.04
CA LEU A 119 -27.15 -67.76 117.45
C LEU A 119 -27.10 -68.07 115.96
N LYS A 120 -27.50 -69.29 115.53
CA LYS A 120 -27.59 -69.62 114.09
C LYS A 120 -28.53 -68.71 113.31
N LYS A 121 -29.65 -68.26 113.90
CA LYS A 121 -30.54 -67.31 113.22
C LYS A 121 -29.96 -65.89 113.17
N ILE A 122 -29.19 -65.48 114.17
CA ILE A 122 -28.41 -64.23 114.16
C ILE A 122 -27.33 -64.30 113.08
N GLU A 123 -26.57 -65.39 113.00
CA GLU A 123 -25.56 -65.63 111.95
C GLU A 123 -26.19 -65.61 110.54
N SER A 124 -27.33 -66.28 110.36
CA SER A 124 -28.12 -66.24 109.11
C SER A 124 -28.57 -64.82 108.74
N LEU A 125 -29.03 -64.02 109.71
CA LEU A 125 -29.45 -62.63 109.48
C LEU A 125 -28.26 -61.67 109.31
N GLN A 126 -27.09 -62.01 109.86
CA GLN A 126 -25.84 -61.27 109.63
C GLN A 126 -25.32 -61.52 108.21
N ALA A 127 -25.29 -62.78 107.76
CA ALA A 127 -24.97 -63.13 106.39
C ALA A 127 -25.95 -62.50 105.39
N GLU A 128 -27.27 -62.60 105.62
CA GLU A 128 -28.30 -61.97 104.77
C GLU A 128 -28.17 -60.44 104.74
N LYS A 129 -27.86 -59.80 105.88
CA LYS A 129 -27.54 -58.36 105.95
C LYS A 129 -26.24 -58.03 105.20
N GLU A 130 -25.24 -58.90 105.22
CA GLU A 130 -23.96 -58.70 104.53
C GLU A 130 -24.12 -58.87 103.02
N ASP A 131 -24.88 -59.86 102.55
CA ASP A 131 -25.32 -59.99 101.15
C ASP A 131 -26.16 -58.78 100.69
N LEU A 132 -27.08 -58.30 101.53
CA LEU A 132 -27.89 -57.10 101.25
C LEU A 132 -27.04 -55.82 101.24
N ASN A 133 -26.04 -55.69 102.12
CA ASN A 133 -25.08 -54.59 102.09
C ASN A 133 -24.14 -54.67 100.88
N GLU A 134 -23.69 -55.88 100.50
CA GLU A 134 -22.88 -56.09 99.30
C GLU A 134 -23.68 -55.76 98.04
N THR A 135 -24.92 -56.23 97.91
CA THR A 135 -25.79 -55.93 96.76
C THR A 135 -26.18 -54.46 96.72
N LEU A 136 -26.45 -53.82 97.86
CA LEU A 136 -26.64 -52.36 97.95
C LEU A 136 -25.39 -51.60 97.51
N THR A 137 -24.20 -52.01 97.96
CA THR A 137 -22.92 -51.39 97.58
C THR A 137 -22.62 -51.58 96.09
N LYS A 138 -22.89 -52.78 95.55
CA LYS A 138 -22.79 -53.10 94.12
C LYS A 138 -23.78 -52.24 93.30
N MET A 139 -25.02 -52.07 93.75
CA MET A 139 -26.00 -51.20 93.10
C MET A 139 -25.62 -49.71 93.17
N GLN A 140 -25.12 -49.22 94.31
CA GLN A 140 -24.62 -47.85 94.45
C GLN A 140 -23.42 -47.61 93.51
N GLY A 141 -22.48 -48.56 93.42
CA GLY A 141 -21.38 -48.54 92.47
C GLY A 141 -21.83 -48.51 91.01
N LEU A 142 -22.84 -49.33 90.65
CA LEU A 142 -23.45 -49.30 89.31
C LEU A 142 -24.14 -47.97 89.02
N ILE A 143 -24.90 -47.39 89.97
CA ILE A 143 -25.54 -46.08 89.82
C ILE A 143 -24.50 -44.96 89.60
N LEU A 144 -23.38 -45.00 90.32
CA LEU A 144 -22.27 -44.06 90.11
C LEU A 144 -21.64 -44.23 88.72
N GLN A 145 -21.36 -45.47 88.29
CA GLN A 145 -20.86 -45.75 86.94
C GLN A 145 -21.85 -45.34 85.84
N PHE A 146 -23.16 -45.48 86.05
CA PHE A 146 -24.17 -45.01 85.11
C PHE A 146 -24.18 -43.48 85.00
N ARG A 147 -24.11 -42.76 86.13
CA ARG A 147 -23.99 -41.29 86.15
C ARG A 147 -22.71 -40.79 85.49
N GLU A 148 -21.59 -41.49 85.69
CA GLU A 148 -20.33 -41.15 85.02
C GLU A 148 -20.38 -41.40 83.50
N LYS A 149 -20.98 -42.52 83.08
CA LYS A 149 -21.24 -42.81 81.65
C LYS A 149 -22.20 -41.81 81.03
N GLU A 150 -23.24 -41.39 81.74
CA GLU A 150 -24.21 -40.36 81.34
C GLU A 150 -23.53 -39.00 81.18
N ALA A 151 -22.75 -38.55 82.17
CA ALA A 151 -21.97 -37.31 82.08
C ALA A 151 -20.95 -37.35 80.93
N SER A 152 -20.26 -38.49 80.73
CA SER A 152 -19.36 -38.71 79.59
C SER A 152 -20.09 -38.66 78.25
N ALA A 153 -21.29 -39.25 78.16
CA ALA A 153 -22.12 -39.22 76.97
C ALA A 153 -22.62 -37.80 76.65
N LEU A 154 -23.14 -37.07 77.64
CA LEU A 154 -23.55 -35.67 77.49
C LEU A 154 -22.39 -34.77 77.04
N GLN A 155 -21.19 -34.96 77.60
CA GLN A 155 -20.00 -34.20 77.20
C GLN A 155 -19.49 -34.58 75.80
N LYS A 156 -19.74 -35.81 75.31
CA LYS A 156 -19.49 -36.21 73.92
C LYS A 156 -20.52 -35.64 72.96
N VAL A 157 -21.81 -35.70 73.31
CA VAL A 157 -22.91 -35.10 72.54
C VAL A 157 -22.70 -33.60 72.39
N LYS A 158 -22.34 -32.88 73.46
CA LYS A 158 -22.05 -31.44 73.36
C LYS A 158 -20.90 -31.16 72.38
N ARG A 159 -19.73 -31.80 72.55
CA ARG A 159 -18.60 -31.64 71.60
C ARG A 159 -18.99 -31.98 70.16
N SER A 160 -19.83 -32.99 69.96
CA SER A 160 -20.33 -33.36 68.65
C SER A 160 -21.27 -32.31 68.05
N LEU A 161 -22.06 -31.61 68.88
CA LEU A 161 -22.87 -30.48 68.46
C LEU A 161 -21.97 -29.28 68.09
N ASP A 162 -21.01 -28.94 68.96
CA ASP A 162 -20.04 -27.86 68.74
C ASP A 162 -19.29 -28.06 67.40
N ILE A 163 -18.92 -29.30 67.06
CA ILE A 163 -18.28 -29.68 65.78
C ILE A 163 -19.24 -29.59 64.59
N VAL A 164 -20.51 -29.99 64.75
CA VAL A 164 -21.52 -29.90 63.69
C VAL A 164 -21.84 -28.44 63.37
N ASP A 165 -22.00 -27.59 64.37
CA ASP A 165 -22.29 -26.16 64.19
C ASP A 165 -21.12 -25.44 63.50
N GLN A 166 -19.88 -25.74 63.90
CA GLN A 166 -18.67 -25.25 63.22
C GLN A 166 -18.63 -25.72 61.74
N ALA A 167 -18.92 -27.00 61.47
CA ALA A 167 -18.92 -27.53 60.11
C ALA A 167 -20.03 -26.91 59.22
N GLN A 168 -21.20 -26.60 59.78
CA GLN A 168 -22.25 -25.87 59.05
C GLN A 168 -21.85 -24.41 58.78
N PHE A 169 -21.15 -23.76 59.70
CA PHE A 169 -20.64 -22.40 59.51
C PHE A 169 -19.54 -22.33 58.43
N GLU A 170 -18.58 -23.25 58.46
CA GLU A 170 -17.54 -23.39 57.43
C GLU A 170 -18.14 -23.71 56.06
N LYS A 171 -19.10 -24.64 56.00
CA LYS A 171 -19.88 -24.93 54.80
C LYS A 171 -20.62 -23.69 54.28
N GLY A 172 -21.26 -22.92 55.16
CA GLY A 172 -21.99 -21.70 54.78
C GLY A 172 -21.08 -20.65 54.13
N GLN A 173 -19.88 -20.45 54.67
CA GLN A 173 -18.86 -19.59 54.06
C GLN A 173 -18.39 -20.15 52.71
N ALA A 174 -18.06 -21.44 52.62
CA ALA A 174 -17.60 -22.07 51.39
C ALA A 174 -18.65 -21.99 50.26
N GLU A 175 -19.94 -22.19 50.58
CA GLU A 175 -21.01 -21.99 49.60
C GLU A 175 -21.19 -20.52 49.20
N GLN A 176 -21.02 -19.56 50.11
CA GLN A 176 -21.11 -18.14 49.78
C GLN A 176 -19.96 -17.71 48.86
N GLU A 177 -18.74 -18.18 49.11
CA GLU A 177 -17.58 -17.95 48.26
C GLU A 177 -17.74 -18.65 46.89
N MET A 178 -18.27 -19.88 46.85
CA MET A 178 -18.62 -20.55 45.61
C MET A 178 -19.63 -19.74 44.79
N ARG A 179 -20.68 -19.20 45.42
CA ARG A 179 -21.67 -18.32 44.76
C ARG A 179 -21.02 -17.03 44.23
N ARG A 180 -20.11 -16.40 45.00
CA ARG A 180 -19.35 -15.21 44.55
C ARG A 180 -18.49 -15.53 43.32
N MET A 181 -17.72 -16.62 43.38
CA MET A 181 -16.82 -17.05 42.30
C MET A 181 -17.58 -17.45 41.02
N ILE A 182 -18.76 -18.07 41.14
CA ILE A 182 -19.64 -18.35 39.98
C ILE A 182 -20.07 -17.03 39.33
N SER A 183 -20.64 -16.08 40.07
CA SER A 183 -21.10 -14.81 39.49
C SER A 183 -19.96 -13.94 38.93
N GLU A 184 -18.75 -14.03 39.48
CA GLU A 184 -17.57 -13.38 38.91
C GLU A 184 -17.09 -14.06 37.62
N LEU A 185 -17.14 -15.39 37.54
CA LEU A 185 -16.84 -16.17 36.33
C LEU A 185 -17.85 -15.91 35.21
N GLU A 186 -19.15 -15.88 35.53
CA GLU A 186 -20.23 -15.51 34.60
C GLU A 186 -20.03 -14.08 34.05
N ARG A 187 -19.74 -13.12 34.94
CA ARG A 187 -19.46 -11.72 34.60
C ARG A 187 -18.16 -11.56 33.78
N ALA A 188 -17.18 -12.45 33.95
CA ALA A 188 -15.99 -12.50 33.10
C ALA A 188 -16.29 -13.09 31.71
N HIS A 189 -17.08 -14.17 31.64
CA HIS A 189 -17.50 -14.77 30.37
C HIS A 189 -18.39 -13.85 29.52
N GLU A 190 -19.30 -13.08 30.12
CA GLU A 190 -20.11 -12.08 29.42
C GLU A 190 -19.21 -11.00 28.79
N LYS A 191 -18.35 -10.37 29.59
CA LYS A 191 -17.36 -9.39 29.11
C LYS A 191 -16.46 -9.94 28.00
N HIS A 192 -16.08 -11.21 28.07
CA HIS A 192 -15.30 -11.86 27.02
C HIS A 192 -16.12 -12.05 25.74
N ARG A 193 -17.40 -12.40 25.83
CA ARG A 193 -18.31 -12.49 24.68
C ARG A 193 -18.54 -11.11 24.05
N ASP A 194 -18.81 -10.08 24.84
CA ASP A 194 -18.90 -8.68 24.38
C ASP A 194 -17.62 -8.26 23.64
N SER A 195 -16.46 -8.44 24.27
CA SER A 195 -15.17 -8.07 23.67
C SER A 195 -14.88 -8.83 22.39
N LEU A 196 -15.24 -10.12 22.30
CA LEU A 196 -15.05 -10.93 21.09
C LEU A 196 -15.99 -10.46 19.96
N GLN A 197 -17.25 -10.14 20.30
CA GLN A 197 -18.20 -9.61 19.33
C GLN A 197 -17.75 -8.24 18.80
N GLU A 198 -17.27 -7.35 19.67
CA GLU A 198 -16.79 -6.02 19.29
C GLU A 198 -15.53 -6.10 18.41
N GLN A 199 -14.54 -6.94 18.76
CA GLN A 199 -13.39 -7.18 17.89
C GLN A 199 -13.79 -7.77 16.53
N SER A 200 -14.84 -8.60 16.48
CA SER A 200 -15.39 -9.12 15.21
C SER A 200 -16.04 -8.01 14.37
N LYS A 201 -16.82 -7.09 14.98
CA LYS A 201 -17.38 -5.91 14.30
C LYS A 201 -16.27 -5.03 13.73
N LEU A 202 -15.29 -4.67 14.55
CA LEU A 202 -14.16 -3.82 14.15
C LEU A 202 -13.35 -4.43 13.01
N ARG A 203 -13.12 -5.76 13.04
CA ARG A 203 -12.49 -6.48 11.93
C ARG A 203 -13.32 -6.38 10.65
N ILE A 204 -14.62 -6.67 10.70
CA ILE A 204 -15.53 -6.62 9.54
C ILE A 204 -15.63 -5.21 8.97
N GLU A 205 -15.60 -4.17 9.81
CA GLU A 205 -15.64 -2.79 9.34
C GLU A 205 -14.32 -2.37 8.68
N ALA A 206 -13.17 -2.74 9.26
CA ALA A 206 -11.87 -2.53 8.64
C ALA A 206 -11.76 -3.26 7.29
N GLU A 207 -12.18 -4.53 7.25
CA GLU A 207 -12.24 -5.39 6.06
C GLU A 207 -13.08 -4.74 4.95
N LYS A 208 -14.28 -4.21 5.27
CA LYS A 208 -15.12 -3.45 4.33
C LYS A 208 -14.46 -2.16 3.84
N ARG A 209 -13.85 -1.38 4.74
CA ARG A 209 -13.16 -0.13 4.38
C ARG A 209 -12.00 -0.38 3.42
N TYR A 210 -11.21 -1.43 3.65
CA TYR A 210 -10.11 -1.82 2.74
C TYR A 210 -10.60 -2.42 1.42
N SER A 211 -11.69 -3.20 1.42
CA SER A 211 -12.31 -3.70 0.16
C SER A 211 -12.76 -2.54 -0.73
N ALA A 212 -13.55 -1.61 -0.18
CA ALA A 212 -14.01 -0.43 -0.92
C ALA A 212 -12.85 0.46 -1.42
N GLN A 213 -11.73 0.54 -0.68
CA GLN A 213 -10.53 1.23 -1.14
C GLN A 213 -9.84 0.48 -2.29
N ALA A 214 -9.72 -0.85 -2.21
CA ALA A 214 -9.14 -1.67 -3.27
C ALA A 214 -9.99 -1.66 -4.55
N GLU A 215 -11.31 -1.73 -4.42
CA GLU A 215 -12.27 -1.58 -5.52
C GLU A 215 -12.14 -0.21 -6.20
N LYS A 216 -12.09 0.88 -5.41
CA LYS A 216 -11.88 2.24 -5.94
C LYS A 216 -10.56 2.40 -6.68
N LEU A 217 -9.45 1.90 -6.12
CA LEU A 217 -8.14 1.93 -6.76
C LEU A 217 -8.10 1.06 -8.04
N SER A 218 -8.85 -0.05 -8.07
CA SER A 218 -8.97 -0.90 -9.26
C SER A 218 -9.74 -0.21 -10.38
N GLN A 219 -10.80 0.53 -10.06
CA GLN A 219 -11.53 1.34 -11.03
C GLN A 219 -10.67 2.51 -11.54
N GLU A 220 -9.98 3.24 -10.66
CA GLU A 220 -9.08 4.34 -11.05
C GLU A 220 -7.93 3.86 -11.95
N LEU A 221 -7.42 2.64 -11.72
CA LEU A 221 -6.42 2.01 -12.58
C LEU A 221 -7.00 1.62 -13.95
N GLN A 222 -8.22 1.08 -14.00
CA GLN A 222 -8.90 0.77 -15.27
C GLN A 222 -9.19 2.04 -16.07
N ASP A 223 -9.71 3.10 -15.43
CA ASP A 223 -9.99 4.39 -16.08
C ASP A 223 -8.72 5.02 -16.66
N GLN A 224 -7.58 4.90 -15.96
CA GLN A 224 -6.27 5.32 -16.46
C GLN A 224 -5.80 4.46 -17.65
N TRP A 225 -5.96 3.15 -17.59
CA TRP A 225 -5.58 2.24 -18.69
C TRP A 225 -6.41 2.49 -19.97
N ASP A 226 -7.72 2.69 -19.80
CA ASP A 226 -8.65 3.10 -20.84
C ASP A 226 -8.24 4.45 -21.48
N THR A 227 -7.85 5.42 -20.65
CA THR A 227 -7.43 6.75 -21.08
C THR A 227 -6.09 6.72 -21.82
N ALA A 228 -5.11 5.97 -21.29
CA ALA A 228 -3.82 5.76 -21.94
C ALA A 228 -3.98 5.06 -23.31
N SER A 229 -4.89 4.08 -23.40
CA SER A 229 -5.21 3.38 -24.65
C SER A 229 -5.83 4.31 -25.70
N LYS A 230 -6.78 5.17 -25.28
CA LYS A 230 -7.40 6.19 -26.15
C LYS A 230 -6.36 7.18 -26.68
N LEU A 231 -5.50 7.71 -25.80
CA LEU A 231 -4.42 8.63 -26.18
C LEU A 231 -3.37 7.96 -27.10
N GLY A 232 -3.05 6.68 -26.89
CA GLY A 232 -2.14 5.93 -27.76
C GLY A 232 -2.66 5.82 -29.21
N LEU A 233 -3.97 5.58 -29.38
CA LEU A 233 -4.61 5.57 -30.70
C LEU A 233 -4.65 6.95 -31.35
N GLU A 234 -4.83 8.02 -30.57
CA GLU A 234 -4.81 9.39 -31.07
C GLU A 234 -3.40 9.84 -31.51
N VAL A 235 -2.36 9.51 -30.74
CA VAL A 235 -0.96 9.75 -31.13
C VAL A 235 -0.61 9.02 -32.42
N GLU A 236 -1.04 7.77 -32.59
CA GLU A 236 -0.82 7.00 -33.82
C GLU A 236 -1.59 7.59 -35.02
N LYS A 237 -2.82 8.07 -34.81
CA LYS A 237 -3.58 8.82 -35.84
C LYS A 237 -2.85 10.10 -36.24
N LEU A 238 -2.35 10.88 -35.28
CA LEU A 238 -1.62 12.13 -35.53
C LEU A 238 -0.30 11.89 -36.27
N ARG A 239 0.46 10.83 -35.93
CA ARG A 239 1.67 10.42 -36.65
C ARG A 239 1.41 10.14 -38.14
N ARG A 240 0.29 9.48 -38.47
CA ARG A 240 -0.08 9.20 -39.87
C ARG A 240 -0.35 10.49 -40.65
N VAL A 241 -1.04 11.45 -40.03
CA VAL A 241 -1.27 12.78 -40.60
C VAL A 241 0.05 13.55 -40.75
N GLU A 242 0.93 13.51 -39.75
CA GLU A 242 2.27 14.11 -39.80
C GLU A 242 3.12 13.54 -40.96
N THR A 243 3.11 12.22 -41.17
CA THR A 243 3.83 11.58 -42.28
C THR A 243 3.26 11.96 -43.65
N GLU A 244 1.94 12.08 -43.78
CA GLU A 244 1.31 12.45 -45.04
C GLU A 244 1.55 13.93 -45.38
N VAL A 245 1.41 14.84 -44.41
CA VAL A 245 1.73 16.26 -44.60
C VAL A 245 3.21 16.46 -44.94
N ARG A 246 4.14 15.68 -44.35
CA ARG A 246 5.55 15.67 -44.77
C ARG A 246 5.74 15.18 -46.21
N ARG A 247 5.03 14.12 -46.61
CA ARG A 247 5.06 13.57 -47.99
C ARG A 247 4.55 14.60 -49.00
N GLU A 248 3.45 15.27 -48.70
CA GLU A 248 2.90 16.36 -49.52
C GLU A 248 3.86 17.55 -49.60
N LEU A 249 4.41 18.00 -48.47
CA LEU A 249 5.39 19.10 -48.43
C LEU A 249 6.60 18.80 -49.32
N MET A 250 7.17 17.59 -49.22
CA MET A 250 8.28 17.14 -50.05
C MET A 250 7.90 17.12 -51.54
N GLN A 251 6.71 16.60 -51.88
CA GLN A 251 6.20 16.58 -53.25
C GLN A 251 6.04 18.00 -53.82
N LYS A 252 5.45 18.94 -53.06
CA LYS A 252 5.30 20.34 -53.47
C LYS A 252 6.64 21.04 -53.63
N ASN A 253 7.60 20.78 -52.74
CA ASN A 253 8.95 21.33 -52.83
C ASN A 253 9.68 20.86 -54.10
N ASN A 254 9.57 19.57 -54.44
CA ASN A 254 10.14 19.04 -55.69
C ASN A 254 9.57 19.75 -56.93
N THR A 255 8.25 19.91 -57.00
CA THR A 255 7.59 20.66 -58.09
C THR A 255 8.01 22.13 -58.13
N ILE A 256 8.26 22.77 -56.99
CA ILE A 256 8.80 24.14 -56.94
C ILE A 256 10.22 24.20 -57.51
N GLU A 257 11.11 23.26 -57.19
CA GLU A 257 12.46 23.22 -57.77
C GLU A 257 12.48 22.84 -59.26
N GLU A 258 11.53 22.03 -59.72
CA GLU A 258 11.30 21.75 -61.14
C GLU A 258 10.86 23.02 -61.90
N LEU A 259 9.85 23.73 -61.39
CA LEU A 259 9.36 24.98 -62.00
C LEU A 259 10.41 26.10 -61.98
N LYS A 260 11.21 26.22 -60.91
CA LYS A 260 12.37 27.13 -60.86
C LYS A 260 13.39 26.81 -61.95
N ARG A 261 13.73 25.52 -62.12
CA ARG A 261 14.68 25.05 -63.15
C ARG A 261 14.16 25.32 -64.55
N GLU A 262 12.88 25.04 -64.81
CA GLU A 262 12.23 25.38 -66.08
C GLU A 262 12.25 26.89 -66.37
N LEU A 263 11.90 27.72 -65.39
CA LEU A 263 11.88 29.17 -65.54
C LEU A 263 13.29 29.72 -65.82
N ASN A 264 14.30 29.23 -65.10
CA ASN A 264 15.70 29.59 -65.35
C ASN A 264 16.14 29.19 -66.76
N ASN A 265 15.83 27.96 -67.20
CA ASN A 265 16.18 27.48 -68.54
C ASN A 265 15.50 28.31 -69.64
N LYS A 266 14.21 28.64 -69.48
CA LYS A 266 13.46 29.52 -70.39
C LYS A 266 14.05 30.93 -70.43
N THR A 267 14.43 31.48 -69.28
CA THR A 267 15.11 32.79 -69.18
C THR A 267 16.46 32.79 -69.91
N CYS A 268 17.27 31.75 -69.74
CA CYS A 268 18.55 31.61 -70.44
C CYS A 268 18.37 31.45 -71.95
N SER A 269 17.34 30.72 -72.41
CA SER A 269 17.01 30.60 -73.85
C SER A 269 16.68 31.96 -74.43
N LEU A 270 15.70 32.67 -73.85
CA LEU A 270 15.28 34.00 -74.31
C LEU A 270 16.41 35.04 -74.27
N GLN A 271 17.31 34.96 -73.28
CA GLN A 271 18.49 35.82 -73.21
C GLN A 271 19.48 35.53 -74.35
N ASN A 272 19.72 34.26 -74.68
CA ASN A 272 20.57 33.88 -75.81
C ASN A 272 19.92 34.26 -77.15
N GLU A 273 18.62 34.06 -77.31
CA GLU A 273 17.84 34.47 -78.49
C GLU A 273 17.91 35.99 -78.70
N ALA A 274 17.77 36.78 -77.64
CA ALA A 274 17.91 38.24 -77.70
C ALA A 274 19.35 38.70 -78.05
N LEU A 275 20.38 38.03 -77.52
CA LEU A 275 21.79 38.31 -77.86
C LEU A 275 22.09 37.98 -79.34
N ASN A 276 21.61 36.82 -79.82
CA ASN A 276 21.76 36.42 -81.22
C ASN A 276 21.07 37.43 -82.15
N ALA A 277 19.79 37.75 -81.91
CA ALA A 277 19.03 38.73 -82.70
C ALA A 277 19.67 40.13 -82.70
N ASN A 278 20.31 40.54 -81.60
CA ASN A 278 21.08 41.78 -81.58
C ASN A 278 22.35 41.71 -82.43
N SER A 279 23.08 40.59 -82.41
CA SER A 279 24.26 40.40 -83.27
C SER A 279 23.91 40.34 -84.77
N GLU A 280 22.77 39.73 -85.12
CA GLU A 280 22.22 39.73 -86.48
C GLU A 280 21.84 41.16 -86.92
N ARG A 281 21.16 41.92 -86.05
CA ARG A 281 20.84 43.35 -86.28
C ARG A 281 22.11 44.17 -86.55
N GLU A 282 23.15 44.00 -85.75
CA GLU A 282 24.42 44.73 -85.90
C GLU A 282 25.17 44.35 -87.19
N SER A 283 25.15 43.07 -87.59
CA SER A 283 25.69 42.64 -88.90
C SER A 283 24.93 43.29 -90.06
N LEU A 284 23.59 43.25 -90.03
CA LEU A 284 22.74 43.83 -91.07
C LEU A 284 22.86 45.36 -91.15
N GLU A 285 23.03 46.05 -90.03
CA GLU A 285 23.31 47.49 -89.99
C GLU A 285 24.67 47.84 -90.61
N GLN A 286 25.70 47.02 -90.34
CA GLN A 286 27.03 47.18 -90.96
C GLN A 286 27.00 46.88 -92.47
N GLU A 287 26.28 45.83 -92.89
CA GLU A 287 26.06 45.50 -94.31
C GLU A 287 25.30 46.61 -95.03
N LEU A 288 24.24 47.16 -94.44
CA LEU A 288 23.47 48.27 -94.97
C LEU A 288 24.33 49.55 -95.11
N SER A 289 25.22 49.81 -94.14
CA SER A 289 26.19 50.91 -94.19
C SER A 289 27.19 50.73 -95.35
N ASN A 290 27.77 49.53 -95.46
CA ASN A 290 28.68 49.16 -96.54
C ASN A 290 28.00 49.26 -97.93
N ALA A 291 26.76 48.80 -98.05
CA ALA A 291 25.98 48.87 -99.28
C ALA A 291 25.69 50.32 -99.71
N LYS A 292 25.29 51.19 -98.78
CA LYS A 292 25.10 52.63 -99.03
C LYS A 292 26.39 53.28 -99.55
N LEU A 293 27.53 53.06 -98.88
CA LEU A 293 28.83 53.58 -99.30
C LEU A 293 29.27 53.03 -100.68
N SER A 294 28.91 51.79 -101.01
CA SER A 294 29.15 51.20 -102.34
C SER A 294 28.28 51.87 -103.42
N ILE A 295 26.98 52.05 -103.16
CA ILE A 295 26.06 52.74 -104.06
C ILE A 295 26.53 54.17 -104.32
N GLU A 296 26.88 54.96 -103.30
CA GLU A 296 27.37 56.33 -103.53
C GLU A 296 28.69 56.39 -104.32
N ARG A 297 29.52 55.33 -104.30
CA ARG A 297 30.73 55.25 -105.13
C ARG A 297 30.36 54.99 -106.59
N LEU A 298 29.46 54.04 -106.82
CA LEU A 298 28.94 53.71 -108.16
C LEU A 298 28.18 54.89 -108.79
N GLU A 299 27.39 55.63 -108.01
CA GLU A 299 26.76 56.86 -108.52
C GLU A 299 27.79 57.94 -108.88
N ARG A 300 28.89 58.07 -108.13
CA ARG A 300 29.96 59.04 -108.44
C ARG A 300 30.68 58.67 -109.73
N THR A 301 31.00 57.39 -109.96
CA THR A 301 31.58 56.94 -111.24
C THR A 301 30.59 57.09 -112.38
N GLN A 302 29.33 56.68 -112.20
CA GLN A 302 28.28 56.83 -113.22
C GLN A 302 28.05 58.30 -113.62
N ARG A 303 28.06 59.24 -112.66
CA ARG A 303 27.99 60.69 -112.93
C ARG A 303 29.19 61.19 -113.73
N GLN A 304 30.39 60.68 -113.45
CA GLN A 304 31.62 61.02 -114.20
C GLN A 304 31.60 60.45 -115.62
N GLU A 305 31.15 59.21 -115.80
CA GLU A 305 30.99 58.55 -117.11
C GLU A 305 29.90 59.24 -117.96
N ALA A 306 28.78 59.63 -117.35
CA ALA A 306 27.73 60.40 -118.00
C ALA A 306 28.22 61.80 -118.41
N ALA A 307 28.95 62.51 -117.54
CA ALA A 307 29.53 63.81 -117.87
C ALA A 307 30.57 63.70 -119.01
N ARG A 308 31.42 62.67 -118.99
CA ARG A 308 32.40 62.38 -120.04
C ARG A 308 31.73 62.07 -121.37
N THR A 309 30.79 61.14 -121.42
CA THR A 309 30.09 60.76 -122.66
C THR A 309 29.24 61.91 -123.22
N GLN A 310 28.66 62.75 -122.37
CA GLN A 310 27.99 63.99 -122.78
C GLN A 310 28.95 65.03 -123.38
N ALA A 311 30.19 65.14 -122.86
CA ALA A 311 31.22 66.00 -123.44
C ALA A 311 31.73 65.46 -124.80
N GLU A 312 31.95 64.14 -124.90
CA GLU A 312 32.28 63.47 -126.16
C GLU A 312 31.17 63.68 -127.20
N LEU A 313 29.90 63.45 -126.84
CA LEU A 313 28.72 63.71 -127.70
C LEU A 313 28.65 65.17 -128.17
N SER A 314 28.91 66.13 -127.27
CA SER A 314 28.91 67.56 -127.59
C SER A 314 30.04 67.94 -128.54
N SER A 315 31.21 67.31 -128.41
CA SER A 315 32.33 67.48 -129.34
C SER A 315 32.01 66.90 -130.73
N TYR A 316 31.38 65.73 -130.81
CA TYR A 316 30.95 65.15 -132.09
C TYR A 316 29.88 66.02 -132.77
N LYS A 317 28.91 66.58 -132.04
CA LYS A 317 27.93 67.54 -132.57
C LYS A 317 28.62 68.77 -133.17
N GLN A 318 29.46 69.46 -132.40
CA GLN A 318 30.16 70.66 -132.91
C GLN A 318 31.05 70.36 -134.13
N ARG A 319 31.62 69.15 -134.24
CA ARG A 319 32.36 68.73 -135.44
C ARG A 319 31.46 68.48 -136.64
N LEU A 320 30.26 67.93 -136.43
CA LEU A 320 29.25 67.74 -137.47
C LEU A 320 28.70 69.11 -137.95
N ASP A 321 28.31 69.98 -137.02
CA ASP A 321 27.81 71.34 -137.31
C ASP A 321 28.79 72.15 -138.17
N ARG A 322 30.11 72.00 -137.91
CA ARG A 322 31.18 72.59 -138.73
C ARG A 322 31.27 71.95 -140.11
N ALA A 323 31.28 70.61 -140.19
CA ALA A 323 31.37 69.90 -141.47
C ALA A 323 30.17 70.21 -142.39
N ASP A 324 28.97 70.34 -141.82
CA ASP A 324 27.77 70.78 -142.56
C ASP A 324 27.88 72.23 -143.03
N ALA A 325 28.45 73.13 -142.22
CA ALA A 325 28.72 74.52 -142.63
C ALA A 325 29.78 74.61 -143.75
N ASP A 326 30.87 73.85 -143.65
CA ASP A 326 31.93 73.78 -144.67
C ASP A 326 31.41 73.18 -145.98
N LEU A 327 30.53 72.17 -145.89
CA LEU A 327 29.85 71.56 -147.04
C LEU A 327 28.83 72.50 -147.68
N LEU A 328 28.09 73.29 -146.89
CA LEU A 328 27.22 74.35 -147.39
C LEU A 328 28.01 75.50 -148.05
N HIS A 329 29.17 75.87 -147.52
CA HIS A 329 30.05 76.85 -148.14
C HIS A 329 30.61 76.32 -149.46
N SER A 330 31.10 75.08 -149.49
CA SER A 330 31.60 74.39 -150.68
C SER A 330 30.53 74.28 -151.78
N ARG A 331 29.28 74.00 -151.41
CA ARG A 331 28.13 74.01 -152.34
C ARG A 331 27.85 75.40 -152.91
N LYS A 332 27.86 76.46 -152.08
CA LYS A 332 27.67 77.84 -152.55
C LYS A 332 28.77 78.28 -153.51
N GLU A 333 30.03 77.96 -153.19
CA GLU A 333 31.17 78.27 -154.04
C GLU A 333 31.12 77.47 -155.37
N ASN A 334 30.72 76.20 -155.32
CA ASN A 334 30.51 75.40 -156.53
C ASN A 334 29.40 75.97 -157.44
N ILE A 335 28.30 76.48 -156.87
CA ILE A 335 27.28 77.23 -157.63
C ILE A 335 27.88 78.50 -158.23
N ARG A 336 28.56 79.34 -157.44
CA ARG A 336 29.21 80.59 -157.89
C ARG A 336 30.20 80.36 -159.04
N LEU A 337 31.00 79.29 -158.96
CA LEU A 337 31.93 78.88 -160.02
C LEU A 337 31.18 78.36 -161.25
N THR A 338 30.08 77.62 -161.09
CA THR A 338 29.22 77.17 -162.19
C THR A 338 28.55 78.35 -162.91
N GLU A 339 28.12 79.37 -162.18
CA GLU A 339 27.59 80.63 -162.74
C GLU A 339 28.68 81.42 -163.49
N GLN A 340 29.91 81.46 -162.97
CA GLN A 340 31.05 82.06 -163.69
C GLN A 340 31.39 81.28 -164.96
N ILE A 341 31.40 79.94 -164.92
CA ILE A 341 31.59 79.10 -166.11
C ILE A 341 30.49 79.39 -167.13
N ALA A 342 29.21 79.36 -166.73
CA ALA A 342 28.08 79.64 -167.62
C ALA A 342 28.07 81.07 -168.20
N ASN A 343 28.70 82.04 -167.52
CA ASN A 343 28.87 83.40 -168.06
C ASN A 343 30.08 83.48 -169.01
N LEU A 344 31.21 82.85 -168.69
CA LEU A 344 32.35 82.72 -169.60
C LEU A 344 31.98 81.93 -170.87
N GLU A 345 31.11 80.92 -170.76
CA GLU A 345 30.55 80.20 -171.90
C GLU A 345 29.67 81.09 -172.79
N LYS A 346 28.88 82.01 -172.20
CA LYS A 346 28.13 83.02 -172.97
C LYS A 346 29.05 84.04 -173.61
N GLU A 347 30.08 84.53 -172.91
CA GLU A 347 31.09 85.43 -173.47
C GLU A 347 31.83 84.77 -174.63
N LEU A 348 32.16 83.48 -174.51
CA LEU A 348 32.80 82.67 -175.55
C LEU A 348 31.84 82.38 -176.72
N GLN A 349 30.54 82.18 -176.47
CA GLN A 349 29.52 82.09 -177.53
C GLN A 349 29.28 83.43 -178.24
N LEU A 350 29.26 84.55 -177.51
CA LEU A 350 29.18 85.89 -178.09
C LEU A 350 30.43 86.22 -178.90
N ALA A 351 31.62 85.86 -178.39
CA ALA A 351 32.86 85.96 -179.13
C ALA A 351 32.78 85.17 -180.45
N ARG A 352 32.31 83.91 -180.42
CA ARG A 352 32.07 83.10 -181.62
C ARG A 352 31.07 83.75 -182.60
N LEU A 353 29.93 84.25 -182.10
CA LEU A 353 28.94 84.95 -182.93
C LEU A 353 29.43 86.30 -183.48
N SER A 354 30.44 86.92 -182.86
CA SER A 354 31.17 88.07 -183.41
C SER A 354 32.38 87.69 -184.29
N SER A 355 32.70 86.39 -184.37
CA SER A 355 33.88 85.85 -185.06
C SER A 355 33.55 85.19 -186.40
N ASP A 356 32.28 84.92 -186.72
CA ASP A 356 31.86 84.41 -188.03
C ASP A 356 32.20 85.36 -189.21
N ASP A 357 32.54 86.62 -188.91
CA ASP A 357 32.94 87.66 -189.88
C ASP A 357 34.47 87.93 -189.93
N ARG A 358 35.31 87.28 -189.11
CA ARG A 358 36.78 87.50 -189.12
C ARG A 358 37.65 86.28 -188.86
N GLU A 359 38.47 85.99 -189.86
CA GLU A 359 39.63 85.10 -189.80
C GLU A 359 40.77 85.68 -188.91
N ASP A 360 41.62 84.77 -188.44
CA ASP A 360 43.04 84.91 -188.09
C ASP A 360 43.50 86.06 -187.15
N ILE A 361 44.05 85.69 -185.98
CA ILE A 361 45.23 86.35 -185.38
C ILE A 361 45.96 85.43 -184.37
N LEU A 362 47.15 85.00 -184.77
CA LEU A 362 48.41 84.82 -184.00
C LEU A 362 48.40 84.00 -182.67
N GLN A 363 49.13 82.89 -182.51
CA GLN A 363 50.60 82.66 -182.61
C GLN A 363 51.40 83.10 -181.35
N ASP A 364 52.02 82.14 -180.65
CA ASP A 364 53.24 82.36 -179.83
C ASP A 364 54.20 81.15 -179.90
N SER A 365 54.87 80.96 -181.04
CA SER A 365 55.86 79.89 -181.27
C SER A 365 57.29 80.30 -180.83
N LYS A 366 57.40 80.92 -179.65
CA LYS A 366 58.70 81.34 -179.07
C LYS A 366 59.08 80.61 -177.77
N LYS A 367 58.15 80.39 -176.83
CA LYS A 367 58.48 79.89 -175.48
C LYS A 367 59.09 78.50 -175.46
N ASP A 368 58.69 77.60 -176.36
CA ASP A 368 59.30 76.26 -176.48
C ASP A 368 60.81 76.31 -176.77
N LYS A 369 61.30 77.35 -177.45
CA LYS A 369 62.72 77.48 -177.78
C LYS A 369 63.53 77.96 -176.58
N GLU A 370 62.97 78.83 -175.75
CA GLU A 370 63.61 79.30 -174.52
C GLU A 370 63.60 78.23 -173.43
N LEU A 371 62.48 77.52 -173.22
CA LEU A 371 62.38 76.46 -172.21
C LEU A 371 63.30 75.27 -172.54
N THR A 372 63.36 74.87 -173.82
CA THR A 372 64.32 73.83 -174.28
C THR A 372 65.77 74.24 -174.04
N SER A 373 66.12 75.51 -174.28
CA SER A 373 67.46 76.04 -174.01
C SER A 373 67.79 76.12 -172.52
N LEU A 374 66.80 76.45 -171.68
CA LEU A 374 66.96 76.51 -170.22
C LEU A 374 67.22 75.12 -169.62
N ILE A 375 66.56 74.07 -170.13
CA ILE A 375 66.83 72.67 -169.74
C ILE A 375 68.28 72.30 -170.07
N MET A 376 68.77 72.64 -171.27
CA MET A 376 70.16 72.36 -171.65
C MET A 376 71.21 73.06 -170.77
N ASP A 377 70.99 74.31 -170.36
CA ASP A 377 71.90 75.03 -169.45
C ASP A 377 71.82 74.53 -167.99
N MET A 378 70.65 74.09 -167.55
CA MET A 378 70.46 73.43 -166.24
C MET A 378 71.25 72.11 -166.16
N ASP A 379 71.11 71.23 -167.15
CA ASP A 379 71.85 69.96 -167.20
C ASP A 379 73.37 70.20 -167.31
N ALA A 380 73.80 71.21 -168.06
CA ALA A 380 75.21 71.60 -168.15
C ALA A 380 75.79 72.07 -166.80
N LYS A 381 74.99 72.76 -165.96
CA LYS A 381 75.38 73.18 -164.61
C LYS A 381 75.41 72.02 -163.62
N HIS A 382 74.41 71.14 -163.64
CA HIS A 382 74.33 69.98 -162.75
C HIS A 382 75.40 68.91 -163.10
N GLY A 383 75.70 68.70 -164.38
CA GLY A 383 76.78 67.79 -164.83
C GLY A 383 78.19 68.23 -164.42
N LYS A 384 78.41 69.53 -164.18
CA LYS A 384 79.70 70.07 -163.71
C LYS A 384 79.82 70.12 -162.18
N ARG A 385 78.75 70.42 -161.43
CA ARG A 385 78.76 70.41 -159.94
C ARG A 385 78.62 68.98 -159.38
N TRP A 386 79.54 68.09 -159.75
CA TRP A 386 79.40 66.65 -159.56
C TRP A 386 80.22 66.01 -158.42
N ARG A 387 81.49 66.31 -158.17
CA ARG A 387 82.38 67.37 -158.67
C ARG A 387 83.41 67.70 -157.59
N ASP A 388 83.13 68.76 -156.85
CA ASP A 388 84.11 69.59 -156.18
C ASP A 388 83.55 70.19 -154.88
N TYR A 389 84.12 69.75 -153.74
CA TYR A 389 83.99 70.33 -152.40
C TYR A 389 82.56 70.35 -151.76
N LYS A 390 82.41 70.26 -150.44
CA LYS A 390 83.42 70.46 -149.37
C LYS A 390 83.21 69.50 -148.19
N ILE A 391 84.32 68.93 -147.71
CA ILE A 391 84.43 68.32 -146.38
C ILE A 391 84.79 69.41 -145.37
N ILE A 392 84.04 69.48 -144.27
CA ILE A 392 84.46 69.52 -142.85
C ILE A 392 83.18 69.34 -142.02
#